data_AF-A0A443YH59-F1
#
_entry.id   AF-A0A443YH59-F1
#
_cell.length_a   1.000
_cell.length_b   1.000
_cell.length_c   1.000
_cell.angle_alpha   90.00
_cell.angle_beta   90.00
_cell.angle_gamma   90.00
#
_symmetry.space_group_name_H-M   'P 1'
#
loop_
_entity.id
_entity.type
_entity.pdbx_description
1 polymer ?
#
loop_
_entity_poly.entity_id
_entity_poly.type
_entity_poly.pdbx_seq_one_letter_code
_entity_poly.pdbx_strand_id
1 'polypeptide(L)' 'MSKKVRSVRVPKELESMNLSAMIRECEKHLRDLESATLLKQQGNLEAAEALMKTRQTDLGRKIGKLVWEARVQYGKSREE' A
#
# COMPACT_ATOMS: atom_id res chain seq x y z
N MET A 1 -20.58 8.94 -27.72
CA MET A 1 -19.51 9.86 -27.29
C MET A 1 -19.09 9.51 -25.87
N SER A 2 -17.87 8.99 -25.69
CA SER A 2 -17.35 8.57 -24.37
C SER A 2 -17.07 9.82 -23.53
N LYS A 3 -17.81 10.01 -22.43
CA LYS A 3 -17.60 11.14 -21.51
C LYS A 3 -16.21 10.98 -20.89
N LYS A 4 -15.24 11.79 -21.36
CA LYS A 4 -13.92 11.91 -20.70
C LYS A 4 -14.16 12.25 -19.23
N VAL A 5 -13.82 11.33 -18.35
CA VAL A 5 -13.88 11.55 -16.89
C VAL A 5 -12.88 12.65 -16.57
N ARG A 6 -13.37 13.85 -16.26
CA ARG A 6 -12.53 14.91 -15.68
C ARG A 6 -11.97 14.38 -14.36
N SER A 7 -10.70 14.67 -14.05
CA SER A 7 -10.05 14.21 -12.83
C SER A 7 -11.01 14.39 -11.66
N VAL A 8 -11.46 13.28 -11.09
CA VAL A 8 -12.44 13.32 -10.00
C VAL A 8 -11.68 13.89 -8.80
N ARG A 9 -12.14 15.05 -8.32
CA ARG A 9 -11.54 15.68 -7.14
C ARG A 9 -11.65 14.68 -5.99
N VAL A 10 -10.53 14.42 -5.31
CA VAL A 10 -10.51 13.50 -4.18
C VAL A 10 -11.48 14.05 -3.12
N PRO A 11 -12.48 13.27 -2.67
CA PRO A 11 -13.36 13.68 -1.59
C PRO A 11 -12.54 14.04 -0.35
N LYS A 12 -12.91 15.11 0.36
CA LYS A 12 -12.15 15.60 1.53
C LYS A 12 -11.99 14.54 2.61
N GLU A 13 -12.94 13.62 2.70
CA GLU A 13 -12.94 12.48 3.61
C GLU A 13 -11.74 11.56 3.32
N LEU A 14 -11.41 11.37 2.04
CA LEU A 14 -10.25 10.60 1.60
C LEU A 14 -8.94 11.37 1.80
N GLU A 15 -8.95 12.70 1.72
CA GLU A 15 -7.80 13.55 2.06
C GLU A 15 -7.45 13.48 3.56
N SER A 16 -8.44 13.26 4.42
CA SER A 16 -8.27 13.16 5.87
C SER A 16 -7.85 11.77 6.38
N MET A 17 -7.66 10.81 5.48
CA MET A 17 -7.35 9.42 5.84
C MET A 17 -6.01 9.33 6.58
N ASN A 18 -6.00 8.67 7.73
CA ASN A 18 -4.78 8.48 8.50
C ASN A 18 -3.87 7.41 7.85
N LEU A 19 -2.82 7.87 7.17
CA LEU A 19 -1.84 7.01 6.50
C LEU A 19 -0.62 6.65 7.38
N SER A 20 -0.59 7.05 8.65
CA SER A 20 0.58 6.88 9.53
C SER A 20 1.02 5.42 9.63
N ALA A 21 0.07 4.49 9.68
CA ALA A 21 0.36 3.06 9.71
C ALA A 21 1.02 2.58 8.40
N MET A 22 0.61 3.12 7.25
CA MET A 22 1.20 2.78 5.95
C MET A 22 2.62 3.32 5.83
N ILE A 23 2.86 4.55 6.28
CA ILE A 23 4.20 5.16 6.29
C ILE A 23 5.18 4.30 7.11
N ARG A 24 4.76 3.87 8.31
CA ARG A 24 5.57 2.97 9.16
C ARG A 24 5.87 1.63 8.49
N GLU A 25 4.97 1.13 7.65
CA GLU A 25 5.20 -0.12 6.92
C GLU A 25 6.15 0.06 5.74
N CYS A 26 6.10 1.20 5.06
CA CYS A 26 7.11 1.57 4.06
C CYS A 26 8.50 1.67 4.69
N GLU A 27 8.62 2.27 5.88
CA GLU A 27 9.89 2.34 6.63
C GLU A 27 10.43 0.95 6.97
N LYS A 28 9.56 0.02 7.40
CA LYS A 28 9.96 -1.38 7.64
C LYS A 28 10.43 -2.05 6.35
N HIS A 29 9.74 -1.84 5.24
CA HIS A 29 10.14 -2.35 3.93
C HIS A 29 11.54 -1.89 3.53
N LEU A 30 11.91 -0.64 3.79
CA LEU A 30 13.26 -0.16 3.50
C LEU A 30 14.34 -0.94 4.27
N ARG A 31 14.06 -1.34 5.51
CA ARG A 31 14.96 -2.21 6.30
C ARG A 31 14.97 -3.65 5.79
N ASP A 32 13.83 -4.15 5.31
CA ASP A 32 13.75 -5.47 4.69
C ASP A 32 14.55 -5.51 3.36
N LEU A 33 14.65 -4.41 2.61
CA LEU A 33 15.50 -4.31 1.41
C LEU A 33 16.99 -4.47 1.74
N GLU A 34 17.42 -3.84 2.83
CA GLU A 34 18.78 -4.01 3.34
C GLU A 34 19.02 -5.46 3.77
N SER A 35 18.06 -6.06 4.47
CA SER A 35 18.11 -7.47 4.88
C SER A 35 18.18 -8.43 3.67
N ALA A 36 17.40 -8.19 2.63
CA ALA A 36 17.44 -8.96 1.39
C ALA A 36 18.79 -8.79 0.66
N THR A 37 19.39 -7.60 0.74
CA THR A 37 20.73 -7.34 0.19
C THR A 37 21.80 -8.15 0.93
N LEU A 38 21.75 -8.17 2.26
CA LEU A 38 22.64 -8.98 3.09
C LEU A 38 22.50 -10.48 2.80
N LEU A 39 21.27 -10.98 2.67
CA LEU A 39 21.00 -12.37 2.28
C LEU A 39 21.63 -12.71 0.94
N LYS A 40 21.51 -11.83 -0.07
CA LYS A 40 22.18 -12.00 -1.37
C LYS A 40 23.71 -12.03 -1.25
N GLN A 41 24.29 -11.13 -0.45
CA GLN A 41 25.74 -11.09 -0.23
C GLN A 41 26.27 -12.34 0.47
N GLN A 42 25.46 -12.97 1.32
CA GLN A 42 25.76 -14.26 1.97
C GLN A 42 25.52 -15.47 1.06
N GLY A 43 25.11 -15.27 -0.19
CA GLY A 43 24.81 -16.34 -1.15
C GLY A 43 23.42 -16.95 -1.01
N ASN A 44 22.56 -16.42 -0.13
CA ASN A 44 21.20 -16.91 0.10
C ASN A 44 20.18 -16.15 -0.76
N LEU A 45 20.24 -16.39 -2.07
CA LEU A 45 19.35 -15.78 -3.06
C LEU A 45 17.88 -16.15 -2.84
N GLU A 46 17.60 -17.42 -2.54
CA GLU A 46 16.23 -17.92 -2.35
C GLU A 46 15.54 -17.24 -1.17
N ALA A 47 16.22 -17.11 -0.02
CA ALA A 47 15.66 -16.40 1.12
C ALA A 47 15.45 -14.90 0.83
N ALA A 48 16.38 -14.27 0.09
CA ALA A 48 16.22 -12.87 -0.29
C ALA A 48 14.98 -12.66 -1.18
N GLU A 49 14.76 -13.53 -2.17
CA GLU A 49 13.59 -13.46 -3.05
C GLU A 49 12.29 -13.77 -2.30
N ALA A 50 12.30 -14.77 -1.42
CA ALA A 50 11.16 -15.10 -0.58
C ALA A 50 10.78 -13.94 0.35
N LEU A 51 11.77 -13.30 0.98
CA LEU A 51 11.56 -12.11 1.81
C LEU A 51 10.90 -11.00 1.00
N MET A 52 11.48 -10.66 -0.15
CA MET A 52 10.95 -9.60 -1.04
C MET A 52 9.52 -9.87 -1.50
N LYS A 53 9.23 -11.10 -1.94
CA LYS A 53 7.90 -11.47 -2.44
C LYS A 53 6.84 -11.44 -1.33
N THR A 54 7.19 -11.91 -0.14
CA THR A 54 6.31 -11.86 1.04
C THR A 54 5.97 -10.42 1.38
N ARG A 55 6.99 -9.56 1.42
CA ARG A 55 6.86 -8.13 1.72
C ARG A 55 5.98 -7.40 0.70
N GLN A 56 6.22 -7.58 -0.59
CA GLN A 56 5.37 -7.01 -1.64
C GLN A 56 3.89 -7.43 -1.50
N THR A 57 3.66 -8.71 -1.18
CA THR A 57 2.31 -9.24 -0.99
C THR A 57 1.61 -8.60 0.21
N ASP A 58 2.31 -8.48 1.34
CA ASP A 58 1.77 -7.85 2.55
C ASP A 58 1.45 -6.37 2.33
N LEU A 59 2.34 -5.63 1.67
CA LEU A 59 2.11 -4.22 1.35
C LEU A 59 0.89 -4.05 0.44
N GLY A 60 0.78 -4.88 -0.61
CA GLY A 60 -0.37 -4.89 -1.51
C GLY A 60 -1.69 -5.15 -0.77
N ARG A 61 -1.72 -6.12 0.17
CA ARG A 61 -2.89 -6.40 1.01
C ARG A 61 -3.28 -5.21 1.88
N LYS A 62 -2.30 -4.55 2.53
CA LYS A 62 -2.56 -3.38 3.39
C LYS A 62 -3.10 -2.19 2.61
N ILE A 63 -2.51 -1.89 1.45
CA ILE A 63 -2.97 -0.82 0.57
C ILE A 63 -4.39 -1.12 0.07
N GLY A 64 -4.62 -2.35 -0.42
CA GLY A 64 -5.94 -2.76 -0.90
C GLY A 64 -7.02 -2.62 0.18
N LYS A 65 -6.72 -2.98 1.43
CA LYS A 65 -7.64 -2.79 2.56
C LYS A 65 -7.96 -1.32 2.80
N LEU A 66 -6.96 -0.43 2.84
CA LEU A 66 -7.19 1.01 3.02
C LEU A 66 -8.05 1.59 1.89
N VAL A 67 -7.80 1.22 0.64
CA VAL A 67 -8.61 1.66 -0.51
C VAL A 67 -10.06 1.17 -0.40
N TRP A 68 -10.26 -0.06 0.06
CA TRP A 68 -11.60 -0.59 0.28
C TRP A 68 -12.33 0.15 1.40
N GLU A 69 -11.67 0.38 2.54
CA GLU A 69 -12.24 1.13 3.68
C GLU A 69 -12.62 2.56 3.28
N ALA A 70 -11.74 3.23 2.55
CA ALA A 70 -11.96 4.52 1.92
C ALA A 70 -13.21 4.54 1.02
N ARG A 71 -13.34 3.54 0.14
CA ARG A 71 -14.49 3.39 -0.75
C ARG A 71 -15.79 3.15 0.03
N VAL A 72 -15.74 2.37 1.11
CA VAL A 72 -16.90 2.14 1.99
C VAL A 72 -17.31 3.43 2.70
N GLN A 73 -16.37 4.19 3.24
CA GLN A 73 -16.65 5.48 3.89
C GLN A 73 -17.26 6.50 2.93
N TYR A 74 -16.71 6.61 1.72
CA TYR A 74 -17.27 7.48 0.68
C TYR A 74 -18.69 7.07 0.25
N GLY A 75 -19.02 5.78 0.30
CA GLY A 75 -20.38 5.31 0.06
C GLY A 75 -21.35 5.81 1.12
N LYS A 76 -20.98 5.70 2.40
CA LYS A 76 -21.79 6.14 3.54
C LYS A 76 -22.07 7.65 3.52
N SER A 77 -21.06 8.46 3.21
CA SER A 77 -21.20 9.93 3.17
C SER A 77 -22.10 10.44 2.03
N ARG A 78 -22.59 9.56 1.14
CA ARG A 78 -23.56 9.87 0.08
C ARG A 78 -24.97 9.37 0.35
N GLU A 79 -25.15 8.51 1.36
CA GLU A 79 -26.46 8.02 1.79
C GLU A 79 -27.08 8.91 2.89
N GLU A 80 -26.27 9.77 3.52
CA GLU A 80 -26.69 10.91 4.36
C GLU A 80 -26.95 12.17 3.52
#